data_AF-A0A382CEV6-F1
#
_entry.id   AF-A0A382CEV6-F1
#
_cell.length_a   1.000
_cell.length_b   1.000
_cell.length_c   1.000
_cell.angle_alpha   90.00
_cell.angle_beta   90.00
_cell.angle_gamma   90.00
#
_symmetry.space_group_name_H-M   'P 1'
#
loop_
_entity.id
_entity.type
_entity.pdbx_description
1 polymer ?
#
loop_
_entity_poly.entity_id
_entity_poly.type
_entity_poly.pdbx_seq_one_letter_code
_entity_poly.pdbx_strand_id
1 'polypeptide(L)'
;KVLDLLKNDAEKTYDNYEMMLNERFDGSTIDENKKGLARELARMNLTLNTYTQWYWKTDLLNLMNFLRLRADSHAQYEIRAYADVMLDTVKKWVPITYEAFMDYRVGGTEVSAKGKAVIQKLIKGDEISMEQSDLSKREWNELMEAFDLKDKLI
;
A
#
# COMPACT_ATOMS: atom_id res chain seq x y z
N LYS A 1 22.81 11.93 5.80
CA LYS A 1 22.38 13.31 6.15
C LYS A 1 20.87 13.42 6.40
N VAL A 2 19.99 13.16 5.42
CA VAL A 2 18.52 13.22 5.65
C VAL A 2 18.03 12.09 6.55
N LEU A 3 18.50 10.85 6.32
CA LEU A 3 18.14 9.72 7.18
C LEU A 3 18.57 9.93 8.63
N ASP A 4 19.76 10.49 8.85
CA ASP A 4 20.26 10.78 10.20
C ASP A 4 19.41 11.86 10.89
N LEU A 5 18.96 12.87 10.15
CA LEU A 5 18.02 13.87 10.65
C LEU A 5 16.71 13.22 11.12
N LEU A 6 16.12 12.36 10.28
CA LEU A 6 14.87 11.67 10.60
C LEU A 6 15.01 10.73 11.81
N LYS A 7 16.16 10.07 11.96
CA LYS A 7 16.47 9.23 13.13
C LYS A 7 16.59 10.08 14.39
N ASN A 8 17.37 11.15 14.35
CA ASN A 8 17.54 12.04 15.49
C ASN A 8 16.19 12.67 15.93
N ASP A 9 15.34 13.03 14.97
CA ASP A 9 14.02 13.56 15.26
C ASP A 9 13.12 12.50 15.94
N ALA A 10 13.17 11.25 15.48
CA ALA A 10 12.42 10.14 16.09
C ALA A 10 12.91 9.78 17.50
N GLU A 11 14.23 9.76 17.71
CA GLU A 11 14.83 9.54 19.04
C GLU A 11 14.41 10.67 19.99
N LYS A 12 14.49 11.92 19.53
CA LYS A 12 14.09 13.09 20.32
C LYS A 12 12.61 13.09 20.68
N THR A 13 11.71 12.69 19.76
CA THR A 13 10.29 12.61 20.09
C THR A 13 9.99 11.49 21.10
N TYR A 14 10.75 10.40 21.04
CA TYR A 14 10.65 9.32 22.01
C TYR A 14 11.20 9.71 23.40
N ASP A 15 12.34 10.39 23.47
CA ASP A 15 12.91 10.90 24.73
C ASP A 15 11.95 11.88 25.41
N ASN A 16 11.34 12.77 24.63
CA ASN A 16 10.30 13.69 25.12
C ASN A 16 9.06 12.93 25.62
N TYR A 17 8.68 11.83 24.97
CA TYR A 17 7.59 10.97 25.41
C TYR A 17 7.88 10.35 26.79
N GLU A 18 9.06 9.75 26.98
CA GLU A 18 9.48 9.18 28.27
C GLU A 18 9.52 10.27 29.37
N MET A 19 10.08 11.43 29.06
CA MET A 19 10.14 12.58 29.99
C MET A 19 8.74 13.06 30.43
N MET A 20 7.78 13.11 29.50
CA MET A 20 6.40 13.47 29.81
C MET A 20 5.69 12.40 30.64
N LEU A 21 5.95 11.12 30.35
CA LEU A 21 5.40 9.99 31.09
C LEU A 21 6.03 9.85 32.49
N ASN A 22 7.25 10.37 32.68
CA ASN A 22 8.11 10.13 33.85
C ASN A 22 8.44 8.65 34.09
N GLU A 23 8.47 7.87 33.01
CA GLU A 23 8.71 6.43 33.04
C GLU A 23 9.55 6.06 31.81
N ARG A 24 10.56 5.20 32.00
CA ARG A 24 11.36 4.64 30.91
C ARG A 24 10.68 3.39 30.32
N PHE A 25 11.16 2.93 29.17
CA PHE A 25 10.68 1.70 28.52
C PHE A 25 10.70 0.45 29.45
N ASP A 26 11.64 0.37 30.39
CA ASP A 26 11.75 -0.74 31.35
C ASP A 26 10.79 -0.62 32.56
N GLY A 27 9.99 0.44 32.63
CA GLY A 27 9.06 0.71 33.71
C GLY A 27 9.67 1.49 34.89
N SER A 28 10.95 1.86 34.83
CA SER A 28 11.58 2.66 35.89
C SER A 28 11.12 4.11 35.86
N THR A 29 10.93 4.70 37.04
CA THR A 29 10.59 6.13 37.18
C THR A 29 11.82 7.00 36.96
N ILE A 30 11.70 8.08 36.18
CA ILE A 30 12.83 8.97 35.87
C ILE A 30 13.13 9.90 37.07
N ASP A 31 12.09 10.49 37.67
CA ASP A 31 12.18 11.37 38.85
C ASP A 31 11.05 11.06 39.83
N GLU A 32 11.39 10.53 41.02
CA GLU A 32 10.41 10.16 42.05
C GLU A 32 9.61 11.35 42.59
N ASN A 33 10.09 12.58 42.43
CA ASN A 33 9.43 13.79 42.93
C ASN A 33 8.45 14.40 41.91
N LYS A 34 8.40 13.87 40.69
CA LYS A 34 7.58 14.41 39.60
C LYS A 34 6.43 13.47 39.27
N LYS A 35 5.24 14.04 39.02
CA LYS A 35 4.11 13.29 38.46
C LYS A 35 4.15 13.38 36.94
N GLY A 36 4.14 12.23 36.27
CA GLY A 36 4.04 12.13 34.81
C GLY A 36 2.62 12.36 34.28
N LEU A 37 2.51 12.57 32.97
CA LEU A 37 1.24 12.57 32.25
C LEU A 37 0.70 11.14 32.05
N ALA A 38 -0.60 11.01 31.83
CA ALA A 38 -1.17 9.74 31.37
C ALA A 38 -0.60 9.37 29.99
N ARG A 39 -0.41 8.06 29.75
CA ARG A 39 0.15 7.54 28.47
C ARG A 39 -0.56 8.06 27.23
N GLU A 40 -1.88 8.24 27.31
CA GLU A 40 -2.71 8.72 26.20
C GLU A 40 -2.43 10.18 25.84
N LEU A 41 -2.04 11.01 26.81
CA LEU A 41 -1.65 12.39 26.57
C LEU A 41 -0.19 12.47 26.12
N ALA A 42 0.70 11.69 26.73
CA ALA A 42 2.11 11.67 26.36
C ALA A 42 2.31 11.20 24.91
N ARG A 43 1.55 10.20 24.43
CA ARG A 43 1.71 9.64 23.08
C ARG A 43 1.40 10.63 21.94
N MET A 44 0.78 11.78 22.22
CA MET A 44 0.50 12.80 21.21
C MET A 44 1.77 13.37 20.56
N ASN A 45 2.93 13.22 21.21
CA ASN A 45 4.23 13.65 20.69
C ASN A 45 4.93 12.60 19.80
N LEU A 46 4.44 11.36 19.77
CA LEU A 46 5.02 10.31 18.94
C LEU A 46 4.66 10.52 17.47
N THR A 47 5.65 10.33 16.58
CA THR A 47 5.49 10.47 15.13
C THR A 47 4.96 9.19 14.48
N LEU A 48 4.42 9.29 13.27
CA LEU A 48 3.77 8.18 12.54
C LEU A 48 4.69 6.99 12.22
N ASN A 49 6.00 7.19 12.23
CA ASN A 49 7.00 6.13 12.01
C ASN A 49 7.26 5.27 13.27
N THR A 50 6.56 5.53 14.38
CA THR A 50 6.65 4.70 15.58
C THR A 50 6.02 3.34 15.31
N TYR A 51 6.79 2.26 15.54
CA TYR A 51 6.28 0.90 15.35
C TYR A 51 5.11 0.60 16.28
N THR A 52 4.16 -0.16 15.74
CA THR A 52 3.02 -0.70 16.48
C THR A 52 2.86 -2.18 16.17
N GLN A 53 2.15 -2.88 17.05
CA GLN A 53 1.79 -4.28 16.89
C GLN A 53 0.29 -4.41 17.03
N TRP A 54 -0.31 -5.26 16.21
CA TRP A 54 -1.75 -5.50 16.24
C TRP A 54 -2.06 -6.90 15.74
N TYR A 55 -3.17 -7.46 16.21
CA TYR A 55 -3.69 -8.71 15.70
C TYR A 55 -4.65 -8.43 14.56
N TRP A 56 -4.39 -9.05 13.42
CA TRP A 56 -5.28 -8.99 12.27
C TRP A 56 -5.90 -10.34 11.98
N LYS A 57 -7.24 -10.36 11.83
CA LYS A 57 -7.99 -11.52 11.38
C LYS A 57 -8.88 -11.12 10.22
N THR A 58 -8.80 -11.86 9.13
CA THR A 58 -9.65 -11.69 7.95
C THR A 58 -9.84 -13.04 7.26
N ASP A 59 -10.90 -13.16 6.45
CA ASP A 59 -11.08 -14.31 5.57
C ASP A 59 -10.21 -14.20 4.30
N LEU A 60 -10.11 -15.31 3.57
CA LEU A 60 -9.23 -15.41 2.40
C LEU A 60 -9.65 -14.48 1.25
N LEU A 61 -10.95 -14.25 1.05
CA LEU A 61 -11.45 -13.38 -0.02
C LEU A 61 -11.04 -11.93 0.23
N ASN A 62 -11.26 -11.44 1.44
CA ASN A 62 -10.89 -10.08 1.84
C ASN A 62 -9.37 -9.90 1.91
N LEU A 63 -8.63 -10.93 2.32
CA LEU A 63 -7.16 -10.92 2.27
C LEU A 63 -6.65 -10.75 0.84
N MET A 64 -7.16 -11.53 -0.12
CA MET A 64 -6.76 -11.42 -1.53
C MET A 64 -7.08 -10.03 -2.10
N ASN A 65 -8.23 -9.44 -1.75
CA ASN A 65 -8.54 -8.08 -2.19
C ASN A 65 -7.58 -7.04 -1.59
N PHE A 66 -7.23 -7.17 -0.30
CA PHE A 66 -6.21 -6.32 0.32
C PHE A 66 -4.87 -6.46 -0.39
N LEU A 67 -4.42 -7.69 -0.64
CA LEU A 67 -3.13 -7.95 -1.31
C LEU A 67 -3.11 -7.40 -2.73
N ARG A 68 -4.21 -7.50 -3.48
CA ARG A 68 -4.33 -6.88 -4.81
C ARG A 68 -4.07 -5.37 -4.76
N LEU A 69 -4.62 -4.68 -3.77
CA LEU A 69 -4.49 -3.22 -3.65
C LEU A 69 -3.16 -2.78 -3.05
N ARG A 70 -2.50 -3.62 -2.25
CA ARG A 70 -1.30 -3.25 -1.48
C ARG A 70 0.00 -3.79 -2.06
N ALA A 71 -0.04 -4.84 -2.87
CA ALA A 71 1.12 -5.32 -3.63
C ALA A 71 1.36 -4.49 -4.91
N ASP A 72 0.43 -3.61 -5.28
CA ASP A 72 0.51 -2.78 -6.49
C ASP A 72 1.67 -1.76 -6.44
N SER A 73 2.25 -1.42 -7.59
CA SER A 73 3.33 -0.43 -7.71
C SER A 73 2.94 0.98 -7.25
N HIS A 74 1.66 1.35 -7.35
CA HIS A 74 1.12 2.62 -6.87
C HIS A 74 0.96 2.68 -5.36
N ALA A 75 1.00 1.55 -4.65
CA ALA A 75 0.99 1.54 -3.20
C ALA A 75 2.31 2.07 -2.63
N GLN A 76 2.25 2.60 -1.41
CA GLN A 76 3.44 3.03 -0.68
C GLN A 76 4.37 1.83 -0.43
N TYR A 77 5.68 2.03 -0.55
CA TYR A 77 6.66 0.95 -0.46
C TYR A 77 6.54 0.12 0.82
N GLU A 78 6.35 0.76 1.98
CA GLU A 78 6.29 0.09 3.27
C GLU A 78 5.14 -0.92 3.34
N ILE A 79 3.93 -0.55 2.90
CA ILE A 79 2.78 -1.48 2.94
C ILE A 79 2.90 -2.57 1.87
N ARG A 80 3.56 -2.27 0.74
CA ARG A 80 3.87 -3.28 -0.28
C ARG A 80 4.83 -4.34 0.24
N ALA A 81 5.88 -3.95 0.97
CA ALA A 81 6.79 -4.91 1.59
C ALA A 81 6.07 -5.87 2.57
N TYR A 82 5.08 -5.39 3.32
CA TYR A 82 4.21 -6.26 4.13
C TYR A 82 3.34 -7.18 3.24
N ALA A 83 2.73 -6.64 2.19
CA ALA A 83 1.90 -7.40 1.27
C ALA A 83 2.67 -8.53 0.56
N ASP A 84 3.92 -8.28 0.15
CA ASP A 84 4.77 -9.27 -0.51
C ASP A 84 5.06 -10.47 0.41
N VAL A 85 5.40 -10.21 1.67
CA VAL A 85 5.61 -11.28 2.68
C VAL A 85 4.31 -12.03 2.99
N MET A 86 3.17 -11.32 3.00
CA MET A 86 1.87 -11.96 3.16
C MET A 86 1.51 -12.86 1.97
N LEU A 87 1.84 -12.45 0.74
CA LEU A 87 1.64 -13.26 -0.47
C LEU A 87 2.44 -14.57 -0.41
N ASP A 88 3.69 -14.52 0.06
CA ASP A 88 4.49 -15.73 0.29
C ASP A 88 3.82 -16.69 1.28
N THR A 89 3.15 -16.14 2.29
CA THR A 89 2.39 -16.95 3.26
C THR A 89 1.16 -17.57 2.60
N VAL A 90 0.38 -16.80 1.83
CA VAL A 90 -0.78 -17.31 1.09
C VAL A 90 -0.36 -18.42 0.11
N LYS A 91 0.75 -18.25 -0.61
CA LYS A 91 1.31 -19.26 -1.52
C LYS A 91 1.63 -20.58 -0.82
N LYS A 92 2.20 -20.52 0.39
CA LYS A 92 2.56 -21.71 1.17
C LYS A 92 1.33 -22.45 1.71
N TRP A 93 0.32 -21.73 2.18
CA TRP A 93 -0.84 -22.32 2.85
C TRP A 93 -1.97 -22.74 1.91
N VAL A 94 -2.23 -21.95 0.86
CA VAL A 94 -3.36 -22.16 -0.08
C VAL A 94 -2.89 -22.01 -1.54
N PRO A 95 -1.97 -22.86 -2.02
CA PRO A 95 -1.28 -22.68 -3.31
C PRO A 95 -2.24 -22.64 -4.51
N ILE A 96 -3.28 -23.47 -4.54
CA ILE A 96 -4.25 -23.48 -5.66
C ILE A 96 -4.97 -22.14 -5.77
N THR A 97 -5.38 -21.57 -4.63
CA THR A 97 -6.04 -20.25 -4.60
C THR A 97 -5.05 -19.15 -4.95
N TYR A 98 -3.80 -19.24 -4.48
CA TYR A 98 -2.75 -18.29 -4.84
C TYR A 98 -2.52 -18.24 -6.36
N GLU A 99 -2.33 -19.39 -7.02
CA GLU A 99 -2.10 -19.41 -8.47
C GLU A 99 -3.29 -18.83 -9.23
N ALA A 100 -4.52 -19.19 -8.87
CA ALA A 100 -5.73 -18.61 -9.48
C ALA A 100 -5.84 -17.08 -9.23
N PHE A 101 -5.44 -16.62 -8.05
CA PHE A 101 -5.41 -15.20 -7.71
C PHE A 101 -4.37 -14.44 -8.54
N MET A 102 -3.16 -14.99 -8.68
CA MET A 102 -2.10 -14.36 -9.48
C MET A 102 -2.49 -14.29 -10.95
N ASP A 103 -3.08 -15.35 -11.52
CA ASP A 103 -3.49 -15.39 -12.92
C ASP A 103 -4.66 -14.42 -13.20
N TYR A 104 -5.79 -14.60 -12.51
CA TYR A 104 -7.03 -13.91 -12.87
C TYR A 104 -7.21 -12.53 -12.23
N ARG A 105 -6.54 -12.23 -11.12
CA ARG A 105 -6.76 -10.98 -10.35
C ARG A 105 -5.58 -10.02 -10.37
N VAL A 106 -4.35 -10.53 -10.33
CA VAL A 106 -3.14 -9.70 -10.35
C VAL A 106 -2.60 -9.52 -11.77
N GLY A 107 -2.52 -10.61 -12.55
CA GLY A 107 -2.08 -10.58 -13.94
C GLY A 107 -3.17 -10.19 -14.94
N GLY A 108 -4.44 -10.23 -14.51
CA GLY A 108 -5.58 -9.82 -15.34
C GLY A 108 -5.76 -8.31 -15.39
N THR A 109 -6.36 -7.82 -16.49
CA THR A 109 -6.82 -6.43 -16.61
C THR A 109 -8.34 -6.39 -16.83
N GLU A 110 -9.01 -5.50 -16.11
CA GLU A 110 -10.45 -5.26 -16.28
C GLU A 110 -10.64 -4.18 -17.35
N VAL A 111 -11.31 -4.53 -18.45
CA VAL A 111 -11.56 -3.61 -19.56
C VAL A 111 -12.99 -3.07 -19.49
N SER A 112 -13.15 -1.75 -19.51
CA SER A 112 -14.46 -1.10 -19.55
C SER A 112 -15.23 -1.45 -20.83
N ALA A 113 -16.56 -1.31 -20.84
CA ALA A 113 -17.36 -1.58 -22.03
C ALA A 113 -16.92 -0.74 -23.25
N LYS A 114 -16.53 0.52 -23.02
CA LYS A 114 -15.97 1.41 -24.04
C LYS A 114 -14.59 0.95 -24.50
N GLY A 115 -13.71 0.60 -23.56
CA GLY A 115 -12.38 0.06 -23.89
C GLY A 115 -12.46 -1.24 -24.70
N LYS A 116 -13.45 -2.10 -24.39
CA LYS A 116 -13.72 -3.32 -25.17
C LYS A 116 -14.06 -2.99 -26.62
N ALA A 117 -14.87 -1.97 -26.88
CA ALA A 117 -15.19 -1.54 -28.25
C ALA A 117 -13.95 -1.00 -29.00
N VAL A 118 -13.07 -0.28 -28.30
CA VAL A 118 -11.77 0.17 -28.84
C VAL A 118 -10.90 -1.02 -29.21
N ILE A 119 -10.72 -1.99 -28.31
CA ILE A 119 -9.95 -3.21 -28.58
C ILE A 119 -10.52 -3.97 -29.78
N GLN A 120 -11.85 -4.10 -29.89
CA GLN A 120 -12.49 -4.80 -31.01
C GLN A 120 -12.17 -4.14 -32.37
N LYS A 121 -12.10 -2.79 -32.41
CA LYS A 121 -11.71 -2.04 -33.61
C LYS A 121 -10.22 -2.22 -33.92
N LEU A 122 -9.37 -2.12 -32.92
CA LEU A 122 -7.92 -2.36 -33.06
C LEU A 122 -7.61 -3.76 -33.59
N ILE A 123 -8.27 -4.81 -33.09
CA ILE A 123 -8.10 -6.20 -33.56
C ILE A 123 -8.52 -6.35 -35.03
N LYS A 124 -9.51 -5.58 -35.49
CA LYS A 124 -9.95 -5.59 -36.90
C LYS A 124 -9.00 -4.83 -37.84
N GLY A 125 -8.01 -4.12 -37.29
CA GLY A 125 -7.11 -3.25 -38.05
C GLY A 125 -7.68 -1.87 -38.37
N ASP A 126 -8.77 -1.47 -37.70
CA ASP A 126 -9.32 -0.12 -37.87
C ASP A 126 -8.40 0.92 -37.19
N GLU A 127 -8.14 2.04 -37.86
CA GLU A 127 -7.53 3.19 -37.21
C GLU A 127 -8.54 3.85 -36.28
N ILE A 128 -8.22 3.89 -34.98
CA ILE A 128 -9.00 4.58 -33.97
C ILE A 128 -8.10 5.52 -33.18
N SER A 129 -8.51 6.78 -33.07
CA SER A 129 -7.88 7.78 -32.21
C SER A 129 -8.66 7.96 -30.91
N MET A 130 -8.04 8.60 -29.92
CA MET A 130 -8.69 8.89 -28.64
C MET A 130 -9.92 9.78 -28.83
N GLU A 131 -9.89 10.74 -29.76
CA GLU A 131 -11.00 11.64 -30.06
C GLU A 131 -12.20 10.90 -30.68
N GLN A 132 -11.95 9.76 -31.32
CA GLN A 132 -12.97 8.87 -31.87
C GLN A 132 -13.43 7.82 -30.85
N SER A 133 -12.83 7.82 -29.65
CA SER A 133 -13.19 6.97 -28.53
C SER A 133 -14.05 7.74 -27.53
N ASP A 134 -14.96 7.07 -26.85
CA ASP A 134 -15.73 7.66 -25.75
C ASP A 134 -14.95 7.63 -24.41
N LEU A 135 -13.64 7.38 -24.44
CA LEU A 135 -12.79 7.27 -23.27
C LEU A 135 -12.24 8.64 -22.85
N SER A 136 -12.07 8.85 -21.54
CA SER A 136 -11.25 9.96 -21.06
C SER A 136 -9.76 9.71 -21.37
N LYS A 137 -8.94 10.76 -21.36
CA LYS A 137 -7.48 10.65 -21.58
C LYS A 137 -6.83 9.63 -20.63
N ARG A 138 -7.27 9.61 -19.37
CA ARG A 138 -6.77 8.66 -18.37
C ARG A 138 -7.15 7.23 -18.74
N GLU A 139 -8.41 6.96 -19.03
CA GLU A 139 -8.86 5.61 -19.41
C GLU A 139 -8.22 5.13 -20.72
N TRP A 140 -7.97 6.04 -21.66
CA TRP A 140 -7.24 5.74 -22.89
C TRP A 140 -5.81 5.28 -22.59
N ASN A 141 -5.06 6.06 -21.79
CA ASN A 141 -3.69 5.71 -21.43
C ASN A 141 -3.63 4.42 -20.61
N GLU A 142 -4.51 4.25 -19.62
CA GLU A 142 -4.62 2.98 -18.85
C GLU A 142 -4.86 1.78 -19.77
N LEU A 143 -5.74 1.94 -20.76
CA LEU A 143 -6.02 0.89 -21.74
C LEU A 143 -4.82 0.59 -22.65
N MET A 144 -4.17 1.62 -23.20
CA MET A 144 -3.01 1.42 -24.08
C MET A 144 -1.82 0.83 -23.32
N GLU A 145 -1.57 1.28 -22.08
CA GLU A 145 -0.53 0.70 -21.21
C GLU A 145 -0.80 -0.77 -20.88
N ALA A 146 -2.05 -1.12 -20.58
CA ALA A 146 -2.43 -2.51 -20.26
C ALA A 146 -2.16 -3.51 -21.41
N PHE A 147 -2.10 -3.02 -22.66
CA PHE A 147 -1.80 -3.82 -23.84
C PHE A 147 -0.43 -3.48 -24.48
N ASP A 148 0.42 -2.74 -23.77
CA ASP A 148 1.77 -2.31 -24.21
C ASP A 148 1.80 -1.55 -25.55
N LEU A 149 0.71 -0.82 -25.87
CA LEU A 149 0.57 0.00 -27.08
C LEU A 149 1.12 1.42 -26.87
N LYS A 150 2.43 1.51 -26.59
CA LYS A 150 3.11 2.76 -26.20
C LYS A 150 3.09 3.84 -27.29
N ASP A 151 2.99 3.44 -28.55
CA ASP A 151 2.87 4.34 -29.71
C ASP A 151 1.57 5.14 -29.73
N LYS A 152 0.56 4.71 -28.95
CA LYS A 152 -0.77 5.32 -28.90
C LYS A 152 -1.02 6.12 -27.61
N LEU A 153 -0.03 6.28 -26.74
CA LEU A 153 -0.16 7.09 -25.51
C LEU A 153 -0.24 8.58 -25.83
N ILE A 154 -0.97 9.32 -24.99
CA ILE A 154 -1.24 10.76 -25.14
C ILE A 154 -0.82 11.54 -23.90
#